data_AF-A0A2H9RMJ5-F1
#
_entry.id   AF-A0A2H9RMJ5-F1
#
_cell.length_a   1.000
_cell.length_b   1.000
_cell.length_c   1.000
_cell.angle_alpha   90.00
_cell.angle_beta   90.00
_cell.angle_gamma   90.00
#
_symmetry.space_group_name_H-M   'P 1'
#
loop_
_entity.id
_entity.type
_entity.pdbx_description
1 polymer ?
#
loop_
_entity_poly.entity_id
_entity_poly.type
_entity_poly.pdbx_seq_one_letter_code
_entity_poly.pdbx_strand_id
1 'polypeptide(L)'
;MTQTTARLRRNGMDFEVLVDLDDALKFRKGQTDYLTVDGDRVFSNIKRGDVAAKNDLEIAFKTTDPNEIGKIIVKSGEVLVDQDHRDEDRERKVKQVVDFLSKNAVDPQTGNPITPERIKSAIEQAHVAIKNVSIESQIKEIMDKLSVVIPIKIETKRIKITIPAIQTGKAYGLVTQYKEKENWL
;
A
#
# COMPACT_ATOMS: atom_id res chain seq x y z
N MET A 1 -16.39 10.06 -12.31
CA MET A 1 -15.08 10.14 -12.96
C MET A 1 -14.37 11.31 -12.33
N THR A 2 -13.47 11.00 -11.39
CA THR A 2 -12.75 12.01 -10.61
C THR A 2 -11.46 12.28 -11.36
N GLN A 3 -11.35 13.49 -11.91
CA GLN A 3 -10.18 13.88 -12.68
C GLN A 3 -9.03 14.22 -11.73
N THR A 4 -7.83 13.79 -12.09
CA THR A 4 -6.62 14.14 -11.35
C THR A 4 -5.48 14.50 -12.28
N THR A 5 -4.50 15.20 -11.72
CA THR A 5 -3.24 15.53 -12.39
C THR A 5 -2.19 14.46 -12.10
N ALA A 6 -1.59 13.90 -13.15
CA ALA A 6 -0.36 13.14 -13.04
C ALA A 6 0.81 13.98 -13.55
N ARG A 7 1.93 13.99 -12.83
CA ARG A 7 3.09 14.82 -13.15
C ARG A 7 4.40 14.02 -13.16
N LEU A 8 5.30 14.40 -14.04
CA LEU A 8 6.64 13.83 -14.14
C LEU A 8 7.64 14.92 -14.51
N ARG A 9 8.74 14.99 -13.78
CA ARG A 9 9.88 15.83 -14.15
C ARG A 9 10.90 15.02 -14.94
N ARG A 10 11.25 15.46 -16.15
CA ARG A 10 12.20 14.78 -17.03
C ARG A 10 13.03 15.79 -17.81
N ASN A 11 14.34 15.55 -17.91
CA ASN A 11 15.27 16.46 -18.59
C ASN A 11 15.20 17.92 -18.08
N GLY A 12 14.95 18.11 -16.78
CA GLY A 12 14.82 19.43 -16.15
C GLY A 12 13.46 20.10 -16.35
N MET A 13 12.60 19.58 -17.23
CA MET A 13 11.27 20.08 -17.57
C MET A 13 10.17 19.34 -16.82
N ASP A 14 9.09 20.04 -16.47
CA ASP A 14 7.91 19.49 -15.82
C ASP A 14 6.85 19.17 -16.88
N PHE A 15 6.23 18.00 -16.77
CA PHE A 15 5.15 17.55 -17.63
C PHE A 15 3.99 17.06 -16.79
N GLU A 16 2.79 17.49 -17.14
CA GLU A 16 1.55 17.21 -16.43
C GLU A 16 0.46 16.77 -17.40
N VAL A 17 -0.35 15.79 -17.01
CA VAL A 17 -1.52 15.32 -17.77
C VAL A 17 -2.72 15.21 -16.85
N LEU A 18 -3.91 15.42 -17.41
CA LEU A 18 -5.17 15.17 -16.72
C LEU A 18 -5.66 13.77 -17.09
N VAL A 19 -6.00 12.96 -16.08
CA VAL A 19 -6.44 11.57 -16.26
C VAL A 19 -7.55 11.25 -15.26
N ASP A 20 -8.38 10.24 -15.54
CA ASP A 20 -9.26 9.69 -14.52
C ASP A 20 -8.43 8.97 -13.44
N LEU A 21 -8.74 9.25 -12.18
CA LEU A 21 -7.98 8.76 -11.04
C LEU A 21 -8.03 7.24 -10.90
N ASP A 22 -9.20 6.63 -11.09
CA ASP A 22 -9.37 5.18 -10.92
C ASP A 22 -8.58 4.43 -11.99
N ASP A 23 -8.67 4.90 -13.24
CA ASP A 23 -7.95 4.31 -14.36
C ASP A 23 -6.43 4.48 -14.20
N ALA A 24 -5.98 5.65 -13.76
CA ALA A 24 -4.55 5.89 -13.48
C ALA A 24 -4.01 4.97 -12.38
N LEU A 25 -4.77 4.75 -11.30
CA LEU A 25 -4.37 3.87 -10.20
C LEU A 25 -4.36 2.39 -10.61
N LYS A 26 -5.37 1.94 -11.38
CA LYS A 26 -5.43 0.56 -11.91
C LYS A 26 -4.29 0.32 -12.89
N PHE A 27 -4.02 1.27 -13.79
CA PHE A 27 -2.93 1.20 -14.75
C PHE A 27 -1.57 1.08 -14.05
N ARG A 28 -1.33 1.90 -13.02
CA ARG A 28 -0.09 1.87 -12.23
C ARG A 28 0.11 0.53 -11.49
N LYS A 29 -0.98 -0.12 -11.07
CA LYS A 29 -0.96 -1.45 -10.44
C LYS A 29 -0.82 -2.60 -11.45
N GLY A 30 -0.83 -2.31 -12.76
CA GLY A 30 -0.82 -3.33 -13.82
C GLY A 30 -2.13 -4.10 -13.93
N GLN A 31 -3.25 -3.53 -13.47
CA GLN A 31 -4.57 -4.17 -13.52
C GLN A 31 -5.32 -3.88 -14.84
N THR A 32 -4.88 -2.86 -15.58
CA THR A 32 -5.42 -2.48 -16.89
C THR A 32 -4.30 -1.87 -17.74
N ASP A 33 -4.37 -2.04 -19.05
CA ASP A 33 -3.51 -1.34 -20.02
C ASP A 33 -4.21 -0.09 -20.60
N TYR A 34 -5.48 0.09 -20.27
CA TYR A 34 -6.28 1.22 -20.71
C TYR A 34 -6.04 2.44 -19.82
N LEU A 35 -5.60 3.53 -20.44
CA LEU A 35 -5.45 4.85 -19.84
C LEU A 35 -5.67 5.89 -20.93
N THR A 36 -6.54 6.85 -20.67
CA THR A 36 -6.85 7.95 -21.61
C THR A 36 -6.49 9.27 -20.96
N VAL A 37 -5.76 10.11 -21.69
CA VAL A 37 -5.47 11.48 -21.28
C VAL A 37 -6.66 12.36 -21.64
N ASP A 38 -7.20 13.06 -20.64
CA ASP A 38 -8.29 13.98 -20.88
C ASP A 38 -7.82 15.23 -21.65
N GLY A 39 -8.61 15.62 -22.64
CA GLY A 39 -8.32 16.74 -23.53
C GLY A 39 -7.16 16.53 -24.52
N ASP A 40 -6.60 15.32 -24.63
CA ASP A 40 -5.52 14.95 -25.56
C ASP A 40 -4.34 15.95 -25.57
N ARG A 41 -3.94 16.43 -24.38
CA ARG A 41 -2.89 17.44 -24.22
C ARG A 41 -1.96 17.12 -23.06
N VAL A 42 -0.68 17.44 -23.27
CA VAL A 42 0.34 17.41 -22.23
C VAL A 42 0.70 18.84 -21.87
N PHE A 43 0.65 19.16 -20.59
CA PHE A 43 0.89 20.49 -20.05
C PHE A 43 2.29 20.58 -19.45
N SER A 44 2.90 21.75 -19.50
CA SER A 44 4.04 22.07 -18.63
C SER A 44 3.57 22.60 -17.28
N ASN A 45 2.35 23.16 -17.22
CA ASN A 45 1.68 23.55 -15.99
C ASN A 45 0.15 23.56 -16.19
N ILE A 46 -0.56 22.57 -15.63
CA ILE A 46 -2.03 22.45 -15.75
C ILE A 46 -2.73 23.64 -15.09
N LYS A 47 -2.25 24.11 -13.93
CA LYS A 47 -2.90 25.22 -13.20
C LYS A 47 -2.90 26.53 -13.99
N ARG A 48 -1.89 26.74 -14.82
CA ARG A 48 -1.78 27.90 -15.70
C ARG A 48 -2.35 27.67 -17.10
N GLY A 49 -2.64 26.41 -17.46
CA GLY A 49 -3.06 26.01 -18.80
C GLY A 49 -1.93 26.03 -19.83
N ASP A 50 -0.67 26.02 -19.38
CA ASP A 50 0.50 26.08 -20.26
C ASP A 50 0.73 24.69 -20.91
N VAL A 51 0.61 24.61 -22.23
CA VAL A 51 0.82 23.36 -23.01
C VAL A 51 2.30 23.16 -23.28
N ALA A 52 2.79 21.92 -23.12
CA ALA A 52 4.18 21.58 -23.42
C ALA A 52 4.48 21.71 -24.92
N ALA A 53 5.62 22.28 -25.27
CA ALA A 53 6.02 22.41 -26.67
C ALA A 53 6.32 21.02 -27.27
N LYS A 54 5.95 20.81 -28.54
CA LYS A 54 6.19 19.53 -29.24
C LYS A 54 7.66 19.11 -29.24
N ASN A 55 8.56 20.08 -29.37
CA ASN A 55 10.00 19.83 -29.33
C ASN A 55 10.45 19.27 -27.97
N ASP A 56 9.89 19.78 -26.87
CA ASP A 56 10.20 19.33 -25.51
C ASP A 56 9.66 17.92 -25.25
N LEU A 57 8.46 17.64 -25.78
CA LEU A 57 7.86 16.29 -25.73
C LEU A 57 8.74 15.28 -26.48
N GLU A 58 9.20 15.62 -27.68
CA GLU A 58 10.05 14.75 -28.48
C GLU A 58 11.40 14.50 -27.80
N ILE A 59 12.03 15.54 -27.24
CA ILE A 59 13.29 15.42 -26.49
C ILE A 59 13.12 14.56 -25.23
N ALA A 60 12.00 14.71 -24.51
CA ALA A 60 11.78 14.01 -23.24
C ALA A 60 11.25 12.59 -23.42
N PHE A 61 10.33 12.36 -24.35
CA PHE A 61 9.58 11.11 -24.48
C PHE A 61 9.81 10.37 -25.80
N LYS A 62 10.43 11.00 -26.81
CA LYS A 62 10.59 10.47 -28.18
C LYS A 62 9.25 10.16 -28.87
N THR A 63 8.22 10.87 -28.46
CA THR A 63 6.87 10.80 -29.01
C THR A 63 6.16 12.10 -28.67
N THR A 64 5.17 12.47 -29.49
CA THR A 64 4.24 13.57 -29.24
C THR A 64 2.81 13.10 -28.98
N ASP A 65 2.57 11.79 -28.91
CA ASP A 65 1.25 11.23 -28.63
C ASP A 65 0.89 11.43 -27.14
N PRO A 66 -0.14 12.24 -26.82
CA PRO A 66 -0.54 12.49 -25.44
C PRO A 66 -0.87 11.23 -24.65
N ASN A 67 -1.47 10.21 -25.28
CA ASN A 67 -1.89 8.99 -24.58
C ASN A 67 -0.69 8.12 -24.20
N GLU A 68 0.28 7.97 -25.11
CA GLU A 68 1.53 7.27 -24.82
C GLU A 68 2.37 8.00 -23.77
N ILE A 69 2.43 9.34 -23.85
CA ILE A 69 3.09 10.17 -22.83
C ILE A 69 2.39 10.02 -21.48
N GLY A 70 1.05 10.04 -21.47
CA GLY A 70 0.25 9.84 -20.26
C GLY A 70 0.55 8.53 -19.56
N LYS A 71 0.65 7.42 -20.31
CA LYS A 71 1.06 6.11 -19.77
C LYS A 71 2.45 6.18 -19.11
N ILE A 72 3.41 6.85 -19.74
CA ILE A 72 4.77 7.02 -19.19
C ILE A 72 4.73 7.84 -17.90
N ILE A 73 3.97 8.94 -17.89
CA ILE A 73 3.83 9.85 -16.73
C ILE A 73 3.16 9.12 -15.56
N VAL A 74 2.06 8.40 -15.78
CA VAL A 74 1.37 7.67 -14.71
C VAL A 74 2.22 6.54 -14.14
N LYS A 75 3.02 5.86 -14.98
CA LYS A 75 3.87 4.74 -14.55
C LYS A 75 5.11 5.19 -13.78
N SER A 76 5.75 6.27 -14.24
CA SER A 76 7.07 6.70 -13.74
C SER A 76 7.02 7.95 -12.87
N GLY A 77 5.91 8.69 -12.91
CA GLY A 77 5.71 9.94 -12.20
C GLY A 77 4.86 9.81 -10.93
N GLU A 78 4.29 10.94 -10.55
CA GLU A 78 3.42 11.08 -9.39
C GLU A 78 1.99 11.38 -9.86
N VAL A 79 1.06 10.48 -9.53
CA VAL A 79 -0.38 10.74 -9.66
C VAL A 79 -0.81 11.47 -8.40
N LEU A 80 -1.29 12.71 -8.54
CA LEU A 80 -1.89 13.42 -7.42
C LEU A 80 -3.18 12.69 -7.04
N VAL A 81 -3.39 12.50 -5.77
CA VAL A 81 -4.60 11.88 -5.22
C VAL A 81 -5.29 12.92 -4.36
N ASP A 82 -6.61 12.98 -4.48
CA ASP A 82 -7.43 13.82 -3.62
C ASP A 82 -7.31 13.38 -2.15
N GLN A 83 -7.66 14.25 -1.22
CA GLN A 83 -7.61 13.96 0.21
C GLN A 83 -8.47 12.75 0.56
N ASP A 84 -9.67 12.62 -0.03
CA ASP A 84 -10.56 11.49 0.22
C ASP A 84 -9.87 10.15 -0.11
N HIS A 85 -9.17 10.06 -1.24
CA HIS A 85 -8.43 8.85 -1.60
C HIS A 85 -7.20 8.59 -0.71
N ARG A 86 -6.54 9.65 -0.23
CA ARG A 86 -5.43 9.53 0.73
C ARG A 86 -5.95 8.98 2.07
N ASP A 87 -7.11 9.45 2.50
CA ASP A 87 -7.75 9.07 3.75
C ASP A 87 -8.27 7.63 3.68
N GLU A 88 -8.92 7.24 2.58
CA GLU A 88 -9.33 5.85 2.33
C GLU A 88 -8.13 4.89 2.31
N ASP A 89 -7.05 5.25 1.61
CA ASP A 89 -5.83 4.44 1.56
C ASP A 89 -5.17 4.33 2.94
N ARG A 90 -5.20 5.40 3.74
CA ARG A 90 -4.71 5.41 5.12
C ARG A 90 -5.59 4.51 5.99
N GLU A 91 -6.91 4.65 5.94
CA GLU A 91 -7.85 3.87 6.73
C GLU A 91 -7.73 2.38 6.43
N ARG A 92 -7.63 2.01 5.15
CA ARG A 92 -7.42 0.62 4.72
C ARG A 92 -6.16 0.02 5.35
N LYS A 93 -5.06 0.78 5.41
CA LYS A 93 -3.81 0.32 6.02
C LYS A 93 -3.90 0.26 7.55
N VAL A 94 -4.53 1.24 8.18
CA VAL A 94 -4.80 1.21 9.63
C VAL A 94 -5.59 -0.03 9.97
N LYS A 95 -6.66 -0.33 9.22
CA LYS A 95 -7.46 -1.54 9.39
C LYS A 95 -6.64 -2.81 9.29
N GLN A 96 -5.75 -2.92 8.29
CA GLN A 96 -4.86 -4.07 8.16
C GLN A 96 -3.94 -4.27 9.38
N VAL A 97 -3.38 -3.18 9.92
CA VAL A 97 -2.55 -3.24 11.13
C VAL A 97 -3.38 -3.62 12.36
N VAL A 98 -4.58 -3.05 12.51
CA VAL A 98 -5.52 -3.38 13.60
C VAL A 98 -5.94 -4.85 13.55
N ASP A 99 -6.27 -5.37 12.37
CA ASP A 99 -6.66 -6.77 12.16
C ASP A 99 -5.51 -7.73 12.47
N PHE A 100 -4.27 -7.34 12.15
CA PHE A 100 -3.09 -8.12 12.48
C PHE A 100 -2.83 -8.12 13.99
N LEU A 101 -2.78 -6.95 14.62
CA LEU A 101 -2.45 -6.81 16.04
C LEU A 101 -3.54 -7.39 16.95
N SER A 102 -4.81 -7.25 16.62
CA SER A 102 -5.90 -7.81 17.44
C SER A 102 -5.85 -9.34 17.54
N LYS A 103 -5.25 -10.01 16.55
CA LYS A 103 -5.09 -11.49 16.51
C LYS A 103 -3.79 -11.98 17.11
N ASN A 104 -2.74 -11.17 17.08
CA ASN A 104 -1.37 -11.60 17.40
C ASN A 104 -0.77 -10.92 18.64
N ALA A 105 -1.38 -9.83 19.13
CA ALA A 105 -0.87 -9.06 20.24
C ALA A 105 -1.76 -9.16 21.48
N VAL A 106 -1.12 -9.20 22.63
CA VAL A 106 -1.73 -9.26 23.95
C VAL A 106 -1.21 -8.13 24.82
N ASP A 107 -2.01 -7.77 25.82
CA ASP A 107 -1.55 -6.93 26.92
C ASP A 107 -0.67 -7.78 27.85
N PRO A 108 0.63 -7.46 28.03
CA PRO A 108 1.54 -8.22 28.88
C PRO A 108 1.17 -8.21 30.37
N GLN A 109 0.34 -7.27 30.83
CA GLN A 109 -0.10 -7.20 32.23
C GLN A 109 -1.23 -8.18 32.52
N THR A 110 -2.17 -8.34 31.58
CA THR A 110 -3.37 -9.16 31.77
C THR A 110 -3.32 -10.49 31.01
N GLY A 111 -2.46 -10.61 30.00
CA GLY A 111 -2.40 -11.75 29.08
C GLY A 111 -3.56 -11.79 28.07
N ASN A 112 -4.45 -10.80 28.08
CA ASN A 112 -5.63 -10.77 27.23
C ASN A 112 -5.32 -10.15 25.85
N PRO A 113 -6.01 -10.58 24.78
CA PRO A 113 -5.96 -9.91 23.49
C PRO A 113 -6.42 -8.45 23.59
N ILE A 114 -5.78 -7.57 22.82
CA ILE A 114 -6.13 -6.15 22.77
C ILE A 114 -7.24 -5.95 21.75
N THR A 115 -8.30 -5.22 22.11
CA THR A 115 -9.45 -4.99 21.22
C THR A 115 -9.09 -4.12 20.01
N PRO A 116 -9.75 -4.32 18.85
CA PRO A 116 -9.53 -3.51 17.65
C PRO A 116 -9.65 -1.99 17.90
N GLU A 117 -10.72 -1.55 18.57
CA GLU A 117 -10.93 -0.15 18.95
C GLU A 117 -9.75 0.42 19.76
N ARG A 118 -9.20 -0.36 20.70
CA ARG A 118 -8.09 0.10 21.54
C ARG A 118 -6.81 0.28 20.72
N ILE A 119 -6.54 -0.65 19.79
CA ILE A 119 -5.40 -0.53 18.87
C ILE A 119 -5.58 0.67 17.93
N LYS A 120 -6.78 0.86 17.35
CA LYS A 120 -7.08 2.02 16.48
C LYS A 120 -6.83 3.33 17.21
N SER A 121 -7.36 3.45 18.43
CA SER A 121 -7.16 4.63 19.28
C SER A 121 -5.68 4.89 19.60
N ALA A 122 -4.91 3.82 19.87
CA ALA A 122 -3.48 3.94 20.15
C ALA A 122 -2.67 4.36 18.91
N ILE A 123 -3.03 3.88 17.72
CA ILE A 123 -2.42 4.30 16.44
C ILE A 123 -2.62 5.81 16.22
N GLU A 124 -3.82 6.32 16.50
CA GLU A 124 -4.16 7.74 16.39
C GLU A 124 -3.37 8.58 17.41
N GLN A 125 -3.36 8.17 18.69
CA GLN A 125 -2.66 8.87 19.77
C GLN A 125 -1.13 8.89 19.59
N ALA A 126 -0.54 7.78 19.14
CA ALA A 126 0.89 7.68 18.88
C ALA A 126 1.31 8.30 17.53
N HIS A 127 0.36 8.86 16.76
CA HIS A 127 0.58 9.41 15.42
C HIS A 127 1.41 8.48 14.52
N VAL A 128 1.07 7.18 14.52
CA VAL A 128 1.85 6.19 13.77
C VAL A 128 1.68 6.41 12.26
N ALA A 129 2.80 6.65 11.57
CA ALA A 129 2.85 6.72 10.12
C ALA A 129 2.98 5.31 9.51
N ILE A 130 1.92 4.83 8.86
CA ILE A 130 1.90 3.51 8.20
C ILE A 130 2.41 3.64 6.76
N LYS A 131 3.48 2.90 6.44
CA LYS A 131 4.17 2.95 5.14
C LYS A 131 3.53 1.99 4.13
N ASN A 132 3.79 2.23 2.84
CA ASN A 132 3.38 1.38 1.71
C ASN A 132 4.27 0.12 1.56
N VAL A 133 4.50 -0.61 2.64
CA VAL A 133 5.30 -1.85 2.65
C VAL A 133 4.52 -2.96 3.36
N SER A 134 4.99 -4.21 3.30
CA SER A 134 4.34 -5.32 4.00
C SER A 134 4.26 -5.03 5.51
N ILE A 135 3.17 -5.43 6.16
CA ILE A 135 2.95 -5.21 7.61
C ILE A 135 4.11 -5.82 8.41
N GLU A 136 4.53 -7.03 8.05
CA GLU A 136 5.64 -7.76 8.67
C GLU A 136 6.94 -6.95 8.70
N SER A 137 7.24 -6.20 7.63
CA SER A 137 8.47 -5.39 7.57
C SER A 137 8.43 -4.15 8.47
N GLN A 138 7.24 -3.62 8.74
CA GLN A 138 7.03 -2.40 9.53
C GLN A 138 6.48 -2.65 10.94
N ILE A 139 6.14 -3.90 11.28
CA ILE A 139 5.47 -4.24 12.54
C ILE A 139 6.30 -3.83 13.75
N LYS A 140 7.63 -3.97 13.66
CA LYS A 140 8.54 -3.62 14.75
C LYS A 140 8.48 -2.11 15.05
N GLU A 141 8.58 -1.27 14.01
CA GLU A 141 8.50 0.19 14.16
C GLU A 141 7.13 0.62 14.71
N ILE A 142 6.05 -0.02 14.24
CA ILE A 142 4.69 0.22 14.74
C ILE A 142 4.59 -0.14 16.22
N MET A 143 5.09 -1.32 16.60
CA MET A 143 5.07 -1.81 17.98
C MET A 143 5.86 -0.89 18.92
N ASP A 144 7.03 -0.39 18.51
CA ASP A 144 7.84 0.52 19.30
C ASP A 144 7.05 1.81 19.62
N LYS A 145 6.34 2.36 18.64
CA LYS A 145 5.51 3.57 18.82
C LYS A 145 4.26 3.29 19.65
N LEU A 146 3.59 2.17 19.42
CA LEU A 146 2.40 1.79 20.19
C LEU A 146 2.73 1.49 21.65
N SER A 147 3.91 0.95 21.94
CA SER A 147 4.35 0.60 23.29
C SER A 147 4.45 1.80 24.25
N VAL A 148 4.57 3.01 23.70
CA VAL A 148 4.58 4.28 24.45
C VAL A 148 3.18 4.63 24.99
N VAL A 149 2.12 4.22 24.28
CA VAL A 149 0.73 4.60 24.60
C VAL A 149 -0.03 3.46 25.28
N ILE A 150 0.22 2.21 24.87
CA ILE A 150 -0.41 1.02 25.44
C ILE A 150 0.63 -0.10 25.69
N PRO A 151 0.50 -0.87 26.78
CA PRO A 151 1.30 -2.07 26.95
C PRO A 151 0.87 -3.11 25.91
N ILE A 152 1.76 -3.43 24.97
CA ILE A 152 1.48 -4.34 23.87
C ILE A 152 2.67 -5.26 23.61
N LYS A 153 2.41 -6.56 23.46
CA LYS A 153 3.41 -7.57 23.14
C LYS A 153 2.84 -8.58 22.15
N ILE A 154 3.60 -8.92 21.12
CA ILE A 154 3.26 -10.04 20.24
C ILE A 154 3.61 -11.34 20.97
N GLU A 155 2.62 -12.22 21.13
CA GLU A 155 2.81 -13.52 21.77
C GLU A 155 2.73 -14.63 20.72
N THR A 156 3.82 -15.38 20.54
CA THR A 156 3.83 -16.59 19.74
C THR A 156 3.79 -17.81 20.67
N LYS A 157 2.82 -18.71 20.45
CA LYS A 157 2.68 -19.94 21.22
C LYS A 157 3.22 -21.11 20.42
N ARG A 158 4.07 -21.93 21.06
CA ARG A 158 4.50 -23.22 20.49
C ARG A 158 3.52 -24.29 20.93
N ILE A 159 2.94 -25.01 19.97
CA ILE A 159 1.96 -26.07 20.24
C ILE A 159 2.56 -27.40 19.78
N LYS A 160 2.50 -28.41 20.66
CA LYS A 160 2.83 -29.79 20.30
C LYS A 160 1.55 -30.50 19.87
N ILE A 161 1.53 -31.01 18.64
CA ILE A 161 0.38 -31.70 18.06
C ILE A 161 0.82 -33.12 17.70
N THR A 162 0.03 -34.13 18.10
CA THR A 162 0.26 -35.53 17.70
C THR A 162 -0.78 -35.87 16.63
N ILE A 163 -0.32 -36.19 15.43
CA ILE A 163 -1.19 -36.50 14.29
C ILE A 163 -1.19 -38.02 14.09
N PRO A 164 -2.36 -38.69 14.07
CA PRO A 164 -2.44 -40.11 13.77
C PRO A 164 -1.96 -40.41 12.34
N ALA A 165 -1.25 -41.53 12.14
CA ALA A 165 -0.64 -41.91 10.87
C ALA A 165 -1.61 -41.83 9.66
N ILE A 166 -2.87 -42.24 9.87
CA ILE A 166 -3.94 -42.26 8.86
C ILE A 166 -4.28 -40.87 8.30
N GLN A 167 -4.18 -39.81 9.11
CA GLN A 167 -4.55 -38.44 8.70
C GLN A 167 -3.37 -37.58 8.26
N THR A 168 -2.14 -38.12 8.32
CA THR A 168 -0.91 -37.37 8.05
C THR A 168 -0.92 -36.73 6.66
N GLY A 169 -1.34 -37.44 5.62
CA GLY A 169 -1.35 -36.90 4.25
C GLY A 169 -2.21 -35.64 4.09
N LYS A 170 -3.33 -35.53 4.82
CA LYS A 170 -4.20 -34.33 4.80
C LYS A 170 -3.66 -33.22 5.69
N ALA A 171 -3.15 -33.57 6.88
CA ALA A 171 -2.69 -32.60 7.87
C ALA A 171 -1.32 -31.99 7.53
N TYR A 172 -0.44 -32.74 6.86
CA TYR A 172 0.94 -32.34 6.59
C TYR A 172 1.04 -31.04 5.79
N GLY A 173 0.19 -30.86 4.77
CA GLY A 173 0.16 -29.65 3.96
C GLY A 173 -0.18 -28.38 4.76
N LEU A 174 -1.07 -28.51 5.75
CA LEU A 174 -1.46 -27.39 6.62
C LEU A 174 -0.39 -27.11 7.69
N VAL A 175 0.16 -28.16 8.31
CA VAL A 175 1.08 -28.03 9.45
C VAL A 175 2.47 -27.57 9.00
N THR A 176 2.90 -27.94 7.79
CA THR A 176 4.24 -27.60 7.26
C THR A 176 4.50 -26.10 7.27
N GLN A 177 3.48 -25.27 7.02
CA GLN A 177 3.62 -23.80 7.02
C GLN A 177 3.93 -23.22 8.42
N TYR A 178 3.64 -23.95 9.50
CA TYR A 178 3.78 -23.51 10.89
C TYR A 178 4.77 -24.38 11.70
N LYS A 179 5.50 -25.29 11.04
CA LYS A 179 6.32 -26.32 11.69
C LYS A 179 7.72 -25.81 12.07
N GLU A 180 8.04 -25.80 13.37
CA GLU A 180 9.42 -25.59 13.85
C GLU A 180 10.24 -26.89 13.89
N LYS A 181 9.66 -27.99 14.38
CA LYS A 181 10.31 -29.30 14.51
C LYS A 181 9.28 -30.41 14.30
N GLU A 182 9.72 -31.54 13.76
CA GLU A 182 8.89 -32.75 13.65
C GLU A 182 9.62 -33.98 14.18
N ASN A 183 8.85 -34.95 14.65
CA ASN A 183 9.36 -36.26 15.01
C ASN A 183 8.36 -37.32 14.55
N TRP A 184 8.86 -38.34 13.86
CA TRP A 184 8.07 -39.49 13.44
C TRP A 184 8.17 -40.57 14.52
N LEU A 185 7.02 -41.04 14.99
CA LEU A 185 6.90 -42.13 15.96
C LEU A 185 6.66 -43.45 15.25
#